data_AF-A0A392SAF2-F1
#
_entry.id   AF-A0A392SAF2-F1
#
_cell.length_a   1.000
_cell.length_b   1.000
_cell.length_c   1.000
_cell.angle_alpha   90.00
_cell.angle_beta   90.00
_cell.angle_gamma   90.00
#
_symmetry.space_group_name_H-M   'P 1'
#
loop_
_entity.id
_entity.type
_entity.pdbx_description
1 polymer ?
#
loop_
_entity_poly.entity_id
_entity_poly.type
_entity_poly.pdbx_seq_one_letter_code
_entity_poly.pdbx_strand_id
1 'polypeptide(L)' 'FGDGVKGKIKGIGKLASPGSLCLDDVLLVEGLTANLISISQHCEQGLNVHFNNSECTILKGQQVLMKGTKSRDKCYLWTP' A
#
# COMPACT_ATOMS: atom_id res chain seq x y z
N PHE A 1 -13.14 7.96 -1.16
CA PHE A 1 -13.45 7.25 0.09
C PHE A 1 -14.43 6.12 -0.19
N GLY A 2 -14.65 5.20 0.75
CA GLY A 2 -15.51 4.02 0.55
C GLY A 2 -17.01 4.33 0.43
N ASP A 3 -17.40 5.57 0.69
CA ASP A 3 -18.74 6.15 0.57
C ASP A 3 -19.01 6.79 -0.81
N GLY A 4 -18.08 6.67 -1.75
CA GLY A 4 -18.16 7.30 -3.08
C GLY A 4 -17.76 8.77 -3.11
N VAL A 5 -17.45 9.39 -1.97
CA VAL A 5 -16.92 10.77 -1.93
C VAL A 5 -15.52 10.78 -2.51
N LYS A 6 -15.25 11.74 -3.41
CA LYS A 6 -13.94 11.94 -4.01
C LYS A 6 -13.04 12.72 -3.04
N GLY A 7 -11.85 12.19 -2.78
CA GLY A 7 -10.80 12.90 -2.04
C GLY A 7 -9.94 13.73 -2.99
N LYS A 8 -9.45 14.89 -2.53
CA LYS A 8 -8.52 15.72 -3.29
C LYS A 8 -7.09 15.19 -3.10
N ILE A 9 -6.37 14.95 -4.20
CA ILE A 9 -4.94 14.65 -4.14
C ILE A 9 -4.19 15.96 -3.82
N LYS A 10 -3.39 15.96 -2.74
CA LYS A 10 -2.52 17.07 -2.33
C LYS A 10 -1.10 16.94 -2.88
N GLY A 11 -0.67 15.72 -3.19
CA GLY A 11 0.65 15.46 -3.74
C GLY A 11 0.86 13.99 -4.07
N ILE A 12 1.96 13.74 -4.75
CA ILE A 12 2.47 12.40 -5.05
C ILE A 12 3.87 12.33 -4.43
N GLY A 13 4.17 11.24 -3.74
CA GLY A 13 5.42 11.07 -3.01
C GLY A 13 5.99 9.67 -3.14
N LYS A 14 7.13 9.50 -2.49
CA LYS A 14 7.85 8.22 -2.39
C LYS A 14 7.84 7.76 -0.94
N LEU A 15 7.42 6.53 -0.68
CA LEU A 15 7.59 5.90 0.62
C LEU A 15 8.83 5.01 0.58
N ALA A 16 9.89 5.43 1.26
CA ALA A 16 11.13 4.68 1.37
C ALA A 16 11.42 4.36 2.84
N SER A 17 11.76 3.11 3.15
CA SER A 17 12.35 2.79 4.45
C SER A 17 13.68 2.03 4.25
N PRO A 18 14.69 2.27 5.09
CA PRO A 18 15.99 1.62 4.95
C PRO A 18 15.84 0.10 5.05
N GLY A 19 16.20 -0.63 3.98
CA GLY A 19 16.08 -2.09 3.93
C GLY A 19 14.72 -2.63 3.46
N SER A 20 13.72 -1.77 3.18
CA SER A 20 12.43 -2.18 2.61
C SER A 20 12.27 -1.74 1.15
N LEU A 21 11.11 -2.11 0.57
CA LEU A 21 10.65 -1.57 -0.70
C LEU A 21 10.60 -0.04 -0.68
N CYS A 22 10.96 0.55 -1.81
CA CYS A 22 10.65 1.93 -2.14
C CYS A 22 9.36 1.93 -2.95
N LEU A 23 8.30 2.53 -2.41
CA LEU A 23 7.06 2.75 -3.13
C LEU A 23 7.10 4.11 -3.79
N ASP A 24 7.14 4.10 -5.11
CA ASP A 24 6.92 5.29 -5.91
C ASP A 24 5.41 5.55 -6.08
N ASP A 25 5.06 6.78 -6.47
CA ASP A 25 3.70 7.20 -6.80
C ASP A 25 2.65 7.05 -5.68
N VAL A 26 3.07 7.24 -4.42
CA VAL A 26 2.17 7.23 -3.26
C VAL A 26 1.35 8.53 -3.23
N LEU A 27 0.02 8.40 -3.22
CA LEU A 27 -0.89 9.55 -3.23
C LEU A 27 -1.15 10.08 -1.83
N LEU A 28 -0.86 11.37 -1.61
CA LEU A 28 -1.29 12.11 -0.43
C LEU A 28 -2.70 12.66 -0.68
N VAL A 29 -3.70 12.17 0.04
CA VAL A 29 -5.11 12.56 -0.15
C VAL A 29 -5.59 13.39 1.04
N GLU A 30 -6.26 14.51 0.75
CA GLU A 30 -6.85 15.38 1.77
C GLU A 30 -7.88 14.64 2.62
N GLY A 31 -7.76 14.77 3.94
CA GLY A 31 -8.65 14.11 4.90
C GLY A 31 -8.36 12.61 5.09
N LEU A 32 -7.34 12.07 4.42
CA LEU A 32 -6.91 10.69 4.60
C LEU A 32 -5.62 10.65 5.43
N THR A 33 -5.66 9.95 6.55
CA THR A 33 -4.53 9.80 7.48
C THR A 33 -3.66 8.58 7.19
N ALA A 34 -3.95 7.88 6.08
CA ALA A 34 -3.23 6.70 5.64
C ALA A 34 -2.80 6.85 4.18
N ASN A 35 -1.70 6.20 3.81
CA ASN A 35 -1.28 6.11 2.42
C ASN A 35 -2.17 5.10 1.69
N LEU A 36 -2.68 5.46 0.51
CA LEU A 36 -3.31 4.51 -0.39
C LEU A 36 -2.26 3.92 -1.31
N ILE A 37 -2.19 2.59 -1.30
CA ILE A 37 -1.33 1.83 -2.18
C ILE A 37 -2.24 1.09 -3.14
N SER A 38 -2.16 1.40 -4.43
CA SER A 38 -2.93 0.63 -5.42
C SER A 38 -2.23 -0.68 -5.73
N ILE A 39 -2.97 -1.79 -5.62
CA ILE A 39 -2.48 -3.13 -6.03
C ILE A 39 -2.10 -3.12 -7.52
N SER A 40 -2.88 -2.43 -8.37
CA SER A 40 -2.63 -2.38 -9.81
C SER A 40 -1.26 -1.80 -10.15
N GLN A 41 -0.87 -0.71 -9.49
CA GLN A 41 0.43 -0.06 -9.69
C GLN A 41 1.59 -1.00 -9.35
N HIS A 42 1.43 -1.87 -8.36
CA HIS A 42 2.46 -2.82 -7.94
C HIS A 42 2.60 -3.96 -8.93
N CYS A 43 1.46 -4.47 -9.42
CA CYS A 43 1.45 -5.48 -10.47
C CYS A 43 2.09 -4.96 -11.77
N GLU A 44 1.87 -3.68 -12.13
CA GLU A 44 2.52 -3.03 -13.29
C GLU A 44 4.04 -2.94 -13.14
N GLN A 45 4.56 -2.87 -11.91
CA GLN A 45 5.99 -2.90 -11.61
C GLN A 45 6.57 -4.32 -11.52
N GLY A 46 5.79 -5.36 -11.85
CA GLY A 46 6.21 -6.76 -11.79
C GLY A 46 6.28 -7.33 -10.36
N LEU A 47 5.62 -6.70 -9.40
CA LEU A 47 5.50 -7.19 -8.03
C LEU A 47 4.28 -8.11 -7.91
N ASN A 48 4.41 -9.16 -7.11
CA ASN A 48 3.29 -10.03 -6.75
C ASN A 48 2.67 -9.56 -5.44
N VAL A 49 1.34 -9.45 -5.39
CA VAL A 49 0.61 -9.08 -4.19
C VAL A 49 -0.26 -10.27 -3.76
N HIS A 50 0.02 -10.82 -2.59
CA HIS A 50 -0.73 -11.93 -2.00
C HIS A 50 -1.46 -11.42 -0.77
N PHE A 51 -2.77 -11.62 -0.67
CA PHE A 51 -3.53 -11.24 0.52
C PHE A 51 -4.57 -12.29 0.88
N ASN A 52 -4.83 -12.42 2.17
CA ASN A 52 -5.81 -13.33 2.74
C ASN A 52 -6.53 -12.65 3.90
N ASN A 53 -7.37 -13.39 4.65
CA ASN A 53 -8.15 -12.79 5.72
C ASN A 53 -7.33 -12.31 6.93
N SER A 54 -6.03 -12.55 7.00
CA SER A 54 -5.16 -12.12 8.10
C SER A 54 -4.04 -11.17 7.68
N GLU A 55 -3.53 -11.26 6.45
CA GLU A 55 -2.35 -10.50 6.02
C GLU A 55 -2.34 -10.19 4.51
N CYS A 56 -1.52 -9.21 4.15
CA CYS A 56 -1.16 -8.85 2.78
C CYS A 56 0.37 -8.81 2.67
N THR A 57 0.91 -9.40 1.61
CA THR A 57 2.35 -9.53 1.38
C THR A 57 2.67 -9.11 -0.05
N ILE A 58 3.66 -8.25 -0.21
CA ILE A 58 4.18 -7.81 -1.52
C ILE A 58 5.54 -8.46 -1.74
N LEU A 59 5.70 -9.11 -2.89
CA LEU A 59 6.80 -9.97 -3.25
C LEU A 59 7.45 -9.53 -4.55
N LYS A 60 8.78 -9.69 -4.67
CA LYS A 60 9.51 -9.65 -5.94
C LYS A 60 10.17 -11.00 -6.15
N GLY A 61 9.60 -11.83 -7.01
CA GLY A 61 9.95 -13.24 -7.08
C GLY A 61 9.61 -13.96 -5.77
N GLN A 62 10.63 -14.51 -5.09
CA GLN A 62 10.49 -15.17 -3.79
C GLN A 62 10.79 -14.25 -2.59
N GLN A 63 11.28 -13.03 -2.84
CA GLN A 63 11.64 -12.09 -1.77
C GLN A 63 10.41 -11.33 -1.28
N VAL A 64 10.15 -11.39 0.02
CA VAL A 64 9.14 -10.55 0.69
C VAL A 64 9.70 -9.13 0.83
N LEU A 65 8.99 -8.17 0.28
CA LEU A 65 9.37 -6.76 0.28
C LEU A 65 8.61 -5.96 1.34
N MET A 66 7.33 -6.29 1.54
CA MET A 66 6.48 -5.70 2.57
C MET A 66 5.45 -6.71 3.05
N LYS A 67 5.08 -6.59 4.32
CA LYS A 67 4.00 -7.38 4.94
C LYS A 67 3.11 -6.46 5.76
N GLY A 68 1.81 -6.59 5.56
CA GLY A 68 0.79 -5.87 6.31
C GLY A 68 -0.16 -6.82 7.03
N THR A 69 -0.52 -6.49 8.26
CA THR A 69 -1.49 -7.25 9.05
C THR A 69 -2.88 -6.65 8.90
N LYS A 70 -3.91 -7.50 8.78
CA LYS A 70 -5.29 -7.02 8.71
C LYS A 70 -5.74 -6.45 10.04
N SER A 71 -6.16 -5.19 10.02
CA SER A 71 -6.79 -4.49 11.14
C SER A 71 -8.28 -4.87 11.30
N ARG A 72 -8.87 -4.47 12.42
CA ARG A 72 -10.31 -4.62 12.68
C ARG A 72 -11.17 -3.89 11.63
N ASP A 73 -10.66 -2.78 11.11
CA ASP A 73 -11.32 -1.98 10.08
C ASP A 73 -11.17 -2.57 8.67
N LYS A 74 -10.71 -3.83 8.56
CA LYS A 74 -10.51 -4.58 7.31
C LYS A 74 -9.45 -3.97 6.37
N CYS A 75 -8.68 -3.00 6.84
CA CYS A 75 -7.50 -2.47 6.14
C CYS A 75 -6.25 -3.27 6.52
N TYR A 76 -5.30 -3.41 5.59
CA TYR A 76 -3.98 -3.96 5.90
C TYR A 76 -3.05 -2.84 6.32
N LEU A 77 -2.50 -2.94 7.52
CA LEU A 77 -1.56 -1.98 8.08
C LEU A 77 -0.15 -2.52 7.89
N TRP A 78 0.69 -1.77 7.20
CA TRP A 78 2.10 -2.07 7.11
C TRP A 78 2.76 -1.87 8.47
N THR A 79 3.38 -2.92 8.99
CA THR A 79 4.28 -2.87 10.13
C THR A 79 5.71 -2.92 9.58
N PRO A 80 6.51 -1.85 9.76
CA PRO A 80 7.92 -1.82 9.38
C PRO A 80 8.73 -2.95 10.03
#